data_AF-F3FXP0-F1
#
_entry.id   AF-F3FXP0-F1
#
_cell.length_a   1.000
_cell.length_b   1.000
_cell.length_c   1.000
_cell.angle_alpha   90.00
_cell.angle_beta   90.00
_cell.angle_gamma   90.00
#
_symmetry.space_group_name_H-M   'P 1'
#
loop_
_entity.id
_entity.type
_entity.pdbx_description
1 polymer ?
#
loop_
_entity_poly.entity_id
_entity_poly.type
_entity_poly.pdbx_seq_one_letter_code
_entity_poly.pdbx_strand_id
1 'polypeptide(L)' 'MFINTLPLRVAAGEQGIESAVRTTHARLAALVSHEHAPLSLAQGCSGVAAPTPLFSALLNYRH' A
#
# COMPACT_ATOMS: atom_id res chain seq x y z
N MET A 1 -8.51 19.45 0.13
CA MET A 1 -7.42 18.54 0.54
C MET A 1 -7.38 17.40 -0.48
N PHE A 2 -6.27 17.22 -1.20
CA PHE A 2 -6.10 16.06 -2.07
C PHE A 2 -5.68 14.85 -1.23
N ILE A 3 -6.31 13.71 -1.46
CA ILE A 3 -5.95 12.45 -0.82
C ILE A 3 -5.25 11.61 -1.89
N ASN A 4 -3.97 11.31 -1.67
CA ASN A 4 -3.24 10.35 -2.50
C ASN A 4 -3.37 8.95 -1.88
N THR A 5 -3.63 7.94 -2.70
CA THR A 5 -3.74 6.55 -2.26
C THR A 5 -2.53 5.79 -2.79
N LEU A 6 -1.69 5.28 -1.89
CA LEU A 6 -0.51 4.52 -2.23
C LEU A 6 -0.72 3.01 -2.01
N PRO A 7 -0.20 2.16 -2.91
CA PRO A 7 -0.29 0.71 -2.77
C PRO A 7 0.55 0.18 -1.60
N LEU A 8 -0.06 -0.64 -0.74
CA LEU A 8 0.63 -1.39 0.30
C LEU A 8 0.26 -2.87 0.20
N ARG A 9 1.27 -3.74 0.08
CA ARG A 9 1.08 -5.19 0.16
C ARG A 9 1.23 -5.64 1.62
N VAL A 10 0.17 -6.20 2.19
CA VAL A 10 0.19 -6.87 3.49
C VAL A 10 0.17 -8.38 3.25
N ALA A 11 1.15 -9.10 3.79
CA ALA A 11 1.16 -10.55 3.72
C ALA A 11 0.43 -11.09 4.96
N ALA A 12 -0.72 -11.73 4.76
CA ALA A 12 -1.41 -12.49 5.79
C ALA A 12 -1.07 -13.98 5.59
N GLY A 13 -0.63 -14.68 6.64
CA GLY A 13 -0.18 -16.07 6.54
C GLY A 13 0.73 -16.47 7.69
N GLU A 14 1.74 -17.30 7.40
CA GLU A 14 2.61 -17.98 8.37
C GLU A 14 3.52 -17.07 9.23
N GLN A 15 3.47 -15.75 9.02
CA GLN A 15 4.24 -14.81 9.83
C GLN A 15 3.57 -14.61 11.19
N GLY A 16 4.35 -14.67 12.27
CA GLY A 16 3.87 -14.26 13.59
C GLY A 16 3.38 -12.80 13.55
N ILE A 17 2.29 -12.52 14.27
CA ILE A 17 1.58 -11.22 14.24
C ILE A 17 2.54 -10.05 14.47
N GLU A 18 3.45 -10.16 15.45
CA GLU A 18 4.44 -9.12 15.74
C GLU A 18 5.33 -8.80 14.54
N SER A 19 5.86 -9.82 13.88
CA SER A 19 6.72 -9.67 12.71
C SER A 19 5.94 -9.06 11.53
N ALA A 20 4.69 -9.48 11.34
CA ALA A 20 3.81 -8.94 10.31
C ALA A 20 3.53 -7.44 10.53
N VAL A 21 3.26 -7.03 11.78
CA VAL A 21 3.04 -5.62 12.14
C VAL A 21 4.31 -4.79 11.92
N ARG A 22 5.47 -5.26 12.38
CA ARG A 22 6.75 -4.54 12.19
C ARG A 22 7.09 -4.39 10.70
N THR A 23 6.90 -5.45 9.91
CA THR A 23 7.11 -5.42 8.46
C THR A 23 6.16 -4.45 7.76
N THR A 24 4.88 -4.45 8.16
CA THR A 24 3.87 -3.53 7.61
C THR A 24 4.21 -2.09 7.94
N HIS A 25 4.63 -1.80 9.18
CA HIS A 25 5.08 -0.48 9.60
C HIS A 25 6.30 0.00 8.78
N ALA A 26 7.32 -0.84 8.60
CA ALA A 26 8.49 -0.50 7.80
C ALA A 26 8.11 -0.16 6.34
N ARG A 27 7.18 -0.91 5.74
CA ARG A 27 6.66 -0.62 4.39
C ARG A 27 5.88 0.68 4.33
N LEU A 28 5.03 0.97 5.32
CA LEU A 28 4.31 2.23 5.42
C LEU A 28 5.26 3.43 5.53
N ALA A 29 6.29 3.33 6.38
CA ALA A 29 7.31 4.37 6.52
C ALA A 29 8.06 4.62 5.19
N ALA A 30 8.40 3.57 4.45
CA ALA A 30 9.04 3.71 3.14
C ALA A 30 8.13 4.41 2.10
N LEU A 31 6.81 4.22 2.18
CA LEU A 31 5.85 4.88 1.28
C LEU A 31 5.77 6.40 1.47
N VAL A 32 6.14 6.94 2.64
CA VAL A 32 6.16 8.39 2.89
C VAL A 32 7.08 9.10 1.89
N SER A 33 8.22 8.50 1.54
CA SER A 33 9.12 9.05 0.52
C SER A 33 8.51 9.13 -0.89
N HIS A 34 7.36 8.47 -1.10
CA HIS A 34 6.61 8.43 -2.36
C HIS A 34 5.24 9.11 -2.23
N GLU A 35 5.01 9.95 -1.21
CA GLU A 35 3.69 10.56 -0.94
C GLU A 35 3.12 11.39 -2.10
N HIS A 36 3.99 11.87 -3.00
CA HIS A 36 3.63 12.61 -4.21
C HIS A 36 3.48 11.75 -5.47
N ALA A 37 3.80 10.46 -5.41
CA ALA A 37 3.66 9.57 -6.56
C ALA A 37 2.17 9.33 -6.85
N PRO A 38 1.67 9.65 -8.06
CA PRO A 38 0.26 9.49 -8.36
C PRO A 38 -0.14 8.01 -8.45
N LEU A 39 -1.35 7.68 -8.03
CA LEU A 39 -1.88 6.30 -8.11
C LEU A 39 -1.83 5.73 -9.54
N SER A 40 -2.04 6.55 -10.57
CA SER A 40 -1.98 6.12 -11.97
C SER A 40 -0.60 5.55 -12.36
N LEU A 41 0.48 6.10 -11.79
CA LEU A 41 1.84 5.57 -11.99
C LEU A 41 1.95 4.16 -11.39
N ALA A 42 1.48 3.98 -10.15
CA ALA A 42 1.48 2.68 -9.50
C ALA A 42 0.61 1.65 -10.26
N GLN A 43 -0.55 2.05 -10.78
CA GLN A 43 -1.40 1.20 -11.60
C GLN A 43 -0.70 0.77 -12.88
N GLY A 44 -0.08 1.70 -13.61
CA GLY A 44 0.66 1.40 -14.84
C GLY A 44 1.85 0.46 -14.63
N CYS A 45 2.50 0.55 -13.47
CA CYS A 45 3.63 -0.33 -13.12
C CYS A 45 3.21 -1.65 -12.45
N SER A 46 1.93 -1.84 -12.09
CA SER A 46 1.49 -2.95 -11.23
C SER A 46 1.49 -4.32 -11.90
N GLY A 47 1.43 -4.38 -13.24
CA GLY A 47 1.20 -5.62 -13.98
C GLY A 47 -0.18 -6.26 -13.73
N VAL A 48 -1.07 -5.61 -12.98
CA VAL A 48 -2.45 -6.06 -12.75
C VAL A 48 -3.28 -5.72 -13.99
N ALA A 49 -3.84 -6.75 -14.62
CA ALA A 49 -4.68 -6.58 -15.80
C ALA A 49 -6.00 -5.88 -15.44
N ALA A 50 -6.41 -4.92 -16.25
CA ALA A 50 -7.75 -4.35 -16.14
C ALA A 50 -8.82 -5.43 -16.45
N PRO A 51 -9.98 -5.44 -15.75
CA PRO A 51 -10.47 -4.43 -14.81
C PRO A 51 -10.16 -4.74 -13.33
N THR A 52 -9.24 -5.65 -13.03
CA THR A 52 -8.97 -6.08 -11.65
C THR A 52 -8.47 -4.90 -10.80
N PRO A 53 -9.08 -4.63 -9.63
CA PRO A 53 -8.64 -3.54 -8.78
C PRO A 53 -7.27 -3.87 -8.15
N LEU A 54 -6.40 -2.85 -8.07
CA LEU A 54 -5.09 -2.98 -7.43
C LEU A 54 -5.17 -3.19 -5.91
N PHE A 55 -6.29 -2.82 -5.29
CA PHE A 55 -6.54 -2.91 -3.86
C PHE A 55 -7.80 -3.71 -3.57
N SER A 56 -7.77 -4.47 -2.48
CA SER A 56 -8.97 -5.10 -1.90
C SER A 56 -9.55 -4.31 -0.72
N ALA A 57 -8.76 -3.39 -0.13
CA ALA A 57 -9.15 -2.60 1.03
C ALA A 57 -8.44 -1.23 1.04
N LEU A 58 -9.02 -0.26 1.75
CA LEU A 58 -8.42 1.06 1.99
C LEU A 58 -8.19 1.25 3.49
N LEU A 59 -6.98 1.65 3.86
CA LEU A 59 -6.63 2.06 5.21
C LEU A 59 -6.43 3.58 5.22
N ASN A 60 -7.28 4.30 5.95
CA ASN A 60 -7.14 5.74 6.15
C ASN A 60 -6.76 5.99 7.60
N TYR A 61 -5.50 6.33 7.85
CA TYR A 61 -4.99 6.67 9.18
C TYR A 61 -4.44 8.09 9.16
N ARG A 62 -4.95 8.94 10.04
CA ARG A 62 -4.54 10.33 10.23
C ARG A 62 -4.32 10.54 11.72
N HIS A 63 -3.10 10.85 12.11
CA HIS A 63 -2.74 11.20 13.47
C HIS A 63 -1.61 12.22 13.46
#